data_AF-A0A2V8HSY5-F1
#
_entry.id   AF-A0A2V8HSY5-F1
#
_cell.length_a   1.000
_cell.length_b   1.000
_cell.length_c   1.000
_cell.angle_alpha   90.00
_cell.angle_beta   90.00
_cell.angle_gamma   90.00
#
_symmetry.space_group_name_H-M   'P 1'
#
loop_
_entity.id
_entity.type
_entity.pdbx_description
1 polymer ?
#
loop_
_entity_poly.entity_id
_entity_poly.type
_entity_poly.pdbx_seq_one_letter_code
_entity_poly.pdbx_strand_id
1 'polypeptide(L)'
;MPFSYEDFDLSGIRTYPLASRKSKARAEDFAKPMARGASFKTWLDSLPGILGAADVRRAADAIVAARKRGAGIVWGIGAHVIKTGVSPVLIDLMERGYVSALAMNGAGIIHDFEIALSGATSEDVDEA
;
A
#
# COMPACT_ATOMS: atom_id res chain seq x y z
N MET A 1 43.70 -3.51 -2.16
CA MET A 1 44.32 -2.57 -3.11
C MET A 1 43.29 -1.47 -3.36
N PRO A 2 43.48 -0.23 -2.86
CA PRO A 2 42.63 0.86 -3.31
C PRO A 2 42.87 1.04 -4.82
N PHE A 3 41.78 1.17 -5.59
CA PHE A 3 41.86 1.42 -7.03
C PHE A 3 42.48 2.80 -7.25
N SER A 4 43.45 2.91 -8.16
CA SER A 4 44.02 4.19 -8.59
C SER A 4 43.06 4.83 -9.60
N TYR A 5 42.50 5.98 -9.27
CA TYR A 5 41.74 6.81 -10.19
C TYR A 5 42.12 8.29 -10.01
N GLU A 6 41.90 9.08 -11.05
CA GLU A 6 42.13 10.53 -11.04
C GLU A 6 41.03 11.22 -10.21
N ASP A 7 41.45 12.08 -9.28
CA ASP A 7 40.52 12.82 -8.42
C ASP A 7 39.77 13.90 -9.22
N PHE A 8 38.52 14.15 -8.86
CA PHE A 8 37.73 15.22 -9.45
C PHE A 8 38.26 16.61 -9.04
N ASP A 9 38.37 17.55 -9.98
CA ASP A 9 38.58 18.97 -9.68
C ASP A 9 37.30 19.57 -9.04
N LEU A 10 37.40 19.95 -7.77
CA LEU A 10 36.29 20.51 -6.98
C LEU A 10 36.28 22.05 -6.94
N SER A 11 37.20 22.72 -7.64
CA SER A 11 37.38 24.18 -7.59
C SER A 11 36.13 24.98 -7.99
N GLY A 12 35.24 24.39 -8.80
CA GLY A 12 33.96 24.98 -9.22
C GLY A 12 32.78 24.76 -8.26
N ILE A 13 32.94 23.99 -7.17
CA ILE A 13 31.82 23.64 -6.29
C ILE A 13 31.43 24.82 -5.39
N ARG A 14 30.15 25.17 -5.41
CA ARG A 14 29.53 26.09 -4.45
C ARG A 14 28.70 25.31 -3.44
N THR A 15 29.01 25.48 -2.16
CA THR A 15 28.28 24.87 -1.07
C THR A 15 27.30 25.87 -0.43
N TYR A 16 26.31 25.35 0.29
CA TYR A 16 25.41 26.16 1.10
C TYR A 16 25.13 25.41 2.42
N PRO A 17 24.76 26.13 3.50
CA PRO A 17 24.45 25.47 4.78
C PRO A 17 23.26 24.53 4.64
N LEU A 18 23.40 23.27 5.06
CA LEU A 18 22.30 22.29 5.02
C LEU A 18 21.04 22.81 5.75
N ALA A 19 21.24 23.55 6.84
CA ALA A 19 20.17 24.14 7.65
C ALA A 19 19.33 25.20 6.92
N SER A 20 19.83 25.80 5.83
CA SER A 20 19.08 26.81 5.07
C SER A 20 18.06 26.18 4.09
N ARG A 21 18.13 24.86 3.87
CA ARG A 21 17.23 24.14 2.97
C ARG A 21 16.02 23.59 3.73
N LYS A 22 14.84 23.69 3.13
CA LYS A 22 13.65 22.95 3.61
C LYS A 22 13.85 21.45 3.33
N SER A 23 13.73 20.63 4.38
CA SER A 23 13.75 19.17 4.28
C SER A 23 12.32 18.62 4.43
N LYS A 24 11.98 17.60 3.62
CA LYS A 24 10.66 16.98 3.60
C LYS A 24 10.48 15.87 4.63
N ALA A 25 11.57 15.37 5.20
CA ALA A 25 11.59 14.33 6.21
C ALA A 25 12.49 14.76 7.37
N ARG A 26 12.10 14.36 8.57
CA ARG A 26 12.80 14.61 9.82
C ARG A 26 13.02 13.30 10.55
N ALA A 27 13.95 13.28 11.51
CA ALA A 27 14.23 12.08 12.30
C ALA A 27 12.98 11.56 13.04
N GLU A 28 12.06 12.46 13.39
CA GLU A 28 10.78 12.13 14.02
C GLU A 28 9.85 11.31 13.10
N ASP A 29 10.03 11.40 11.78
CA ASP A 29 9.23 10.68 10.79
C ASP A 29 9.71 9.24 10.60
N PHE A 30 10.86 8.88 11.16
CA PHE A 30 11.51 7.60 10.89
C PHE A 30 10.83 6.44 11.61
N ALA A 31 10.99 5.25 11.04
CA ALA A 31 10.53 4.02 11.66
C ALA A 31 11.23 3.78 13.01
N LYS A 32 10.55 3.06 13.90
CA LYS A 32 11.14 2.58 15.15
C LYS A 32 11.48 1.08 15.04
N PRO A 33 12.63 0.62 15.56
CA PRO A 33 12.94 -0.80 15.62
C PRO A 33 11.88 -1.57 16.41
N MET A 34 11.51 -2.74 15.92
CA MET A 34 10.48 -3.57 16.54
C MET A 34 11.10 -4.63 17.46
N ALA A 35 10.55 -4.78 18.66
CA ALA A 35 10.92 -5.86 19.57
C ALA A 35 10.35 -7.21 19.11
N ARG A 36 11.07 -8.31 19.39
CA ARG A 36 10.56 -9.66 19.17
C ARG A 36 9.28 -9.86 19.97
N GLY A 37 8.25 -10.42 19.34
CA GLY A 37 6.95 -10.66 19.97
C GLY A 37 6.02 -9.44 20.01
N ALA A 38 6.39 -8.32 19.36
CA ALA A 38 5.50 -7.18 19.23
C ALA A 38 4.22 -7.54 18.45
N SER A 39 3.11 -6.89 18.83
CA SER A 39 1.83 -7.05 18.14
C SER A 39 1.85 -6.43 16.74
N PHE A 40 0.92 -6.84 15.87
CA PHE A 40 0.72 -6.19 14.57
C PHE A 40 0.40 -4.69 14.71
N LYS A 41 -0.34 -4.30 15.75
CA LYS A 41 -0.61 -2.87 16.02
C LYS A 41 0.69 -2.12 16.30
N THR A 42 1.57 -2.69 17.14
CA THR A 42 2.87 -2.10 17.45
C THR A 42 3.75 -1.98 16.21
N TRP A 43 3.75 -3.01 15.35
CA TRP A 43 4.43 -2.97 14.06
C TRP A 43 3.88 -1.87 13.16
N LEU A 44 2.55 -1.80 13.03
CA LEU A 44 1.91 -0.80 12.19
C LEU A 44 2.25 0.59 12.73
N ASP A 45 2.16 0.84 14.02
CA ASP A 45 2.50 2.11 14.69
C ASP A 45 4.00 2.46 14.59
N SER A 46 4.89 1.48 14.34
CA SER A 46 6.32 1.72 14.19
C SER A 46 6.74 2.11 12.77
N LEU A 47 5.87 1.98 11.76
CA LEU A 47 6.16 2.41 10.39
C LEU A 47 6.32 3.94 10.30
N PRO A 48 7.15 4.45 9.36
CA PRO A 48 7.36 5.88 9.17
C PRO A 48 6.07 6.69 9.02
N GLY A 49 6.09 7.94 9.47
CA GLY A 49 4.95 8.88 9.33
C GLY A 49 4.80 9.50 7.94
N ILE A 50 5.44 8.94 6.92
CA ILE A 50 5.63 9.56 5.60
C ILE A 50 5.38 8.56 4.46
N LEU A 51 5.12 9.09 3.26
CA LEU A 51 4.95 8.33 2.01
C LEU A 51 3.91 7.21 2.19
N GLY A 52 4.17 6.01 1.66
CA GLY A 52 3.21 4.90 1.64
C GLY A 52 2.68 4.51 3.02
N ALA A 53 3.49 4.61 4.08
CA ALA A 53 3.03 4.32 5.43
C ALA A 53 2.02 5.35 5.94
N ALA A 54 2.21 6.64 5.60
CA ALA A 54 1.20 7.66 5.84
C ALA A 54 -0.06 7.42 4.99
N ASP A 55 0.10 7.02 3.72
CA ASP A 55 -1.02 6.80 2.81
C ASP A 55 -1.94 5.67 3.26
N VAL A 56 -1.38 4.55 3.72
CA VAL A 56 -2.15 3.43 4.28
C VAL A 56 -2.97 3.87 5.49
N ARG A 57 -2.37 4.63 6.42
CA ARG A 57 -3.11 5.15 7.59
C ARG A 57 -4.21 6.11 7.17
N ARG A 58 -3.91 7.05 6.28
CA ARG A 58 -4.90 8.02 5.77
C ARG A 58 -6.09 7.31 5.12
N ALA A 59 -5.83 6.28 4.32
CA ALA A 59 -6.89 5.49 3.70
C ALA A 59 -7.76 4.76 4.75
N ALA A 60 -7.13 4.09 5.71
CA ALA A 60 -7.84 3.41 6.79
C ALA A 60 -8.70 4.37 7.63
N ASP A 61 -8.15 5.52 8.02
CA ASP A 61 -8.86 6.54 8.79
C ASP A 61 -10.04 7.12 8.01
N ALA A 62 -9.87 7.38 6.71
CA ALA A 62 -10.93 7.89 5.85
C ALA A 62 -12.11 6.89 5.72
N ILE A 63 -11.79 5.60 5.58
CA ILE A 63 -12.77 4.50 5.53
C ILE A 63 -13.54 4.40 6.85
N VAL A 64 -12.84 4.41 7.98
CA VAL A 64 -13.47 4.35 9.30
C VAL A 64 -14.35 5.58 9.55
N ALA A 65 -13.88 6.78 9.19
CA ALA A 65 -14.65 8.00 9.30
C ALA A 65 -15.89 8.00 8.39
N ALA A 66 -15.80 7.41 7.18
CA ALA A 66 -16.94 7.25 6.27
C ALA A 66 -18.01 6.35 6.86
N ARG A 67 -17.61 5.20 7.39
CA ARG A 67 -18.54 4.29 8.08
C ARG A 67 -19.22 4.96 9.27
N LYS A 68 -18.46 5.65 10.13
CA LYS A 68 -19.00 6.32 11.34
C LYS A 68 -20.07 7.37 11.04
N ARG A 69 -19.98 8.06 9.90
CA ARG A 69 -20.98 9.05 9.48
C ARG A 69 -22.08 8.49 8.58
N GLY A 70 -22.10 7.18 8.34
CA GLY A 70 -23.06 6.53 7.44
C GLY A 70 -22.88 6.87 5.96
N ALA A 71 -21.67 7.28 5.54
CA ALA A 71 -21.38 7.55 4.13
C ALA A 71 -21.01 6.26 3.39
N GLY A 72 -21.34 6.21 2.08
CA GLY A 72 -20.96 5.10 1.22
C GLY A 72 -19.45 4.97 1.04
N ILE A 73 -18.96 3.73 1.00
CA ILE A 73 -17.55 3.39 0.76
C ILE A 73 -17.48 2.57 -0.53
N VAL A 74 -17.09 3.21 -1.63
CA VAL A 74 -17.00 2.57 -2.95
C VAL A 74 -15.56 2.14 -3.20
N TRP A 75 -15.35 0.86 -3.51
CA TRP A 75 -14.04 0.28 -3.77
C TRP A 75 -13.83 0.10 -5.27
N GLY A 76 -12.86 0.83 -5.83
CA GLY A 76 -12.38 0.62 -7.21
C GLY A 76 -11.25 -0.41 -7.22
N ILE A 77 -11.46 -1.57 -7.83
CA ILE A 77 -10.48 -2.66 -7.86
C ILE A 77 -10.26 -3.22 -9.27
N GLY A 78 -9.04 -3.66 -9.53
CA GLY A 78 -8.71 -4.45 -10.72
C GLY A 78 -8.97 -5.94 -10.48
N ALA A 79 -9.12 -6.70 -11.58
CA ALA A 79 -9.34 -8.15 -11.59
C ALA A 79 -8.34 -8.96 -10.73
N HIS A 80 -7.09 -8.48 -10.61
CA HIS A 80 -6.05 -9.13 -9.82
C HIS A 80 -6.39 -9.30 -8.35
N VAL A 81 -7.23 -8.42 -7.78
CA VAL A 81 -7.68 -8.55 -6.39
C VAL A 81 -8.49 -9.84 -6.21
N ILE A 82 -9.38 -10.15 -7.16
CA ILE A 82 -10.18 -11.37 -7.14
C ILE A 82 -9.32 -12.58 -7.52
N LYS A 83 -8.57 -12.50 -8.63
CA LYS A 83 -7.70 -13.58 -9.13
C LYS A 83 -6.70 -14.09 -8.08
N THR A 84 -6.20 -13.23 -7.21
CA THR A 84 -5.22 -13.59 -6.18
C THR A 84 -5.85 -14.04 -4.85
N GLY A 85 -7.17 -14.24 -4.82
CA GLY A 85 -7.86 -14.84 -3.68
C GLY A 85 -8.19 -13.85 -2.55
N VAL A 86 -8.26 -12.55 -2.82
CA VAL A 86 -8.61 -11.54 -1.79
C VAL A 86 -10.13 -11.48 -1.54
N SER A 87 -10.95 -12.15 -2.36
CA SER A 87 -12.42 -12.14 -2.24
C SER A 87 -12.95 -12.44 -0.84
N PRO A 88 -12.45 -13.44 -0.08
CA PRO A 88 -12.95 -13.69 1.29
C PRO A 88 -12.77 -12.50 2.24
N VAL A 89 -11.68 -11.73 2.08
CA VAL A 89 -11.44 -10.52 2.88
C VAL A 89 -12.38 -9.39 2.45
N LEU A 90 -12.62 -9.24 1.15
CA LEU A 90 -13.60 -8.26 0.65
C LEU A 90 -15.01 -8.58 1.16
N ILE A 91 -15.41 -9.86 1.17
CA ILE A 91 -16.70 -10.31 1.69
C ILE A 91 -16.82 -10.00 3.18
N ASP A 92 -15.81 -10.31 4.00
CA ASP A 92 -15.81 -9.94 5.43
C ASP A 92 -15.93 -8.41 5.63
N LEU A 93 -15.27 -7.61 4.79
CA LEU A 93 -15.42 -6.15 4.81
C LEU A 93 -16.81 -5.69 4.37
N MET A 94 -17.45 -6.35 3.40
CA MET A 94 -18.83 -6.09 2.99
C MET A 94 -19.80 -6.38 4.14
N GLU A 95 -19.70 -7.54 4.78
CA GLU A 95 -20.53 -7.95 5.92
C GLU A 95 -20.39 -6.98 7.11
N ARG A 96 -19.19 -6.45 7.33
CA ARG A 96 -18.92 -5.46 8.39
C ARG A 96 -19.34 -4.03 8.01
N GLY A 97 -19.78 -3.79 6.77
CA GLY A 97 -20.22 -2.47 6.29
C GLY A 97 -19.08 -1.51 5.97
N TYR A 98 -17.92 -2.03 5.54
CA TYR A 98 -16.79 -1.25 5.03
C TYR A 98 -16.73 -1.20 3.49
N VAL A 99 -17.65 -1.88 2.81
CA VAL A 99 -17.82 -1.85 1.35
C VAL A 99 -19.31 -1.63 1.08
N SER A 100 -19.64 -0.54 0.38
CA SER A 100 -21.00 -0.23 -0.04
C SER A 100 -21.24 -0.56 -1.51
N ALA A 101 -20.19 -0.49 -2.34
CA ALA A 101 -20.23 -0.87 -3.73
C ALA A 101 -18.82 -1.22 -4.23
N LEU A 102 -18.74 -2.05 -5.28
CA LEU A 102 -17.52 -2.40 -5.98
C LEU A 102 -17.60 -1.84 -7.41
N ALA A 103 -16.50 -1.24 -7.87
CA ALA A 103 -16.31 -0.83 -9.25
C ALA A 103 -15.09 -1.58 -9.81
N MET A 104 -15.31 -2.43 -10.81
CA MET A 104 -14.27 -3.27 -11.40
C MET A 104 -14.46 -3.43 -12.91
N ASN A 105 -13.42 -3.91 -13.59
CA ASN A 105 -13.51 -4.31 -14.99
C ASN A 105 -14.16 -5.70 -15.13
N GLY A 106 -14.51 -6.08 -16.37
CA GLY A 106 -15.20 -7.35 -16.65
C GLY A 106 -14.41 -8.59 -16.22
N ALA A 107 -13.07 -8.56 -16.28
CA ALA A 107 -12.24 -9.68 -15.87
C ALA A 107 -12.39 -10.01 -14.38
N GLY A 108 -12.71 -9.03 -13.52
CA GLY A 108 -13.00 -9.30 -12.11
C GLY A 108 -14.21 -10.21 -11.90
N ILE A 109 -15.26 -10.03 -12.71
CA ILE A 109 -16.49 -10.85 -12.66
C ILE A 109 -16.22 -12.27 -13.17
N ILE A 110 -15.40 -12.40 -14.21
CA ILE A 110 -15.01 -13.71 -14.76
C ILE A 110 -14.27 -14.52 -13.68
N HIS A 111 -13.26 -13.92 -13.04
CA HIS A 111 -12.52 -14.62 -12.00
C HIS A 111 -13.38 -15.00 -10.79
N ASP A 112 -14.30 -14.11 -10.37
CA ASP A 112 -15.20 -14.40 -9.26
C ASP A 112 -16.10 -15.61 -9.58
N PHE A 113 -16.68 -15.63 -10.78
CA PHE A 113 -17.51 -16.73 -11.24
C PHE A 113 -16.75 -18.05 -11.34
N GLU A 114 -15.56 -18.06 -11.95
CA GLU A 114 -14.74 -19.25 -12.10
C GLU A 114 -14.33 -19.84 -10.74
N ILE A 115 -13.90 -18.99 -9.80
CA ILE A 115 -13.58 -19.41 -8.43
C ILE A 115 -14.81 -19.99 -7.75
N ALA A 116 -15.96 -19.32 -7.86
CA ALA A 116 -17.20 -19.80 -7.22
C ALA A 116 -17.69 -21.14 -7.81
N LEU A 117 -17.54 -21.33 -9.12
CA LEU A 117 -18.01 -22.53 -9.81
C LEU A 117 -17.03 -23.71 -9.69
N SER A 118 -15.72 -23.45 -9.79
CA SER A 118 -14.70 -24.50 -9.97
C SER A 118 -13.61 -24.51 -8.90
N GLY A 119 -13.53 -23.48 -8.05
CA GLY A 119 -12.45 -23.30 -7.08
C GLY A 119 -11.13 -22.80 -7.69
N ALA A 120 -11.09 -22.52 -9.00
CA ALA A 120 -9.91 -22.07 -9.73
C ALA A 120 -10.28 -20.98 -10.74
N THR A 121 -9.28 -20.24 -11.23
CA THR A 121 -9.46 -19.18 -12.24
C THR A 121 -8.13 -18.90 -12.93
N SER A 122 -8.15 -18.07 -13.99
CA SER A 122 -7.01 -17.70 -14.83
C SER A 122 -6.65 -18.82 -15.80
N GLU A 123 -7.46 -18.95 -16.85
CA GLU A 123 -7.10 -19.72 -18.04
C GLU A 123 -5.68 -19.38 -18.52
N ASP A 124 -5.00 -20.39 -19.06
CA ASP A 124 -3.76 -20.17 -19.79
C ASP A 124 -4.12 -19.67 -21.19
N VAL A 125 -3.71 -18.44 -21.51
CA VAL A 125 -4.05 -17.78 -22.77
C VAL A 125 -3.14 -18.27 -23.89
N ASP A 126 -1.95 -18.78 -23.57
CA ASP A 126 -0.98 -19.25 -24.56
C ASP A 126 -1.31 -20.67 -25.08
N GLU A 127 -2.23 -21.39 -24.42
CA GLU A 127 -2.69 -22.72 -24.81
C GLU A 127 -4.00 -22.71 -25.64
N ALA A 128 -4.53 -21.54 -26.00
CA ALA A 128 -5.81 -21.35 -26.71
C ALA A 128 -5.70 -21.25 -28.23
#